data_AF-A0A7I8CKQ4-F1
#
_entry.id   AF-A0A7I8CKQ4-F1
#
_cell.length_a   1.000
_cell.length_b   1.000
_cell.length_c   1.000
_cell.angle_alpha   90.00
_cell.angle_beta   90.00
_cell.angle_gamma   90.00
#
_symmetry.space_group_name_H-M   'P 1'
#
loop_
_entity.id
_entity.type
_entity.pdbx_description
1 polymer ?
#
loop_
_entity_poly.entity_id
_entity_poly.type
_entity_poly.pdbx_seq_one_letter_code
_entity_poly.pdbx_strand_id
1 'polypeptide(L)'
;MKTDDVLEGGCACGAIRYRATAVPTDAGFCHCRLCQKTTGAAVTASASVPIGEFEYVRGEPRVYKSSPWGERRFCGHCGTQLEYRESAAPQTVEINYATLDDPTRISPSWHVWCASMFPGLSLSDDLPKYQDGASPASRSLEKCVRLRRLGRFATPAAHACCIHAVARKISDAARLDTLRTA
;
A
#
# COMPACT_ATOMS: atom_id res chain seq x y z
N MET A 1 -20.12 14.25 7.60
CA MET A 1 -19.44 12.99 7.26
C MET A 1 -20.52 12.04 6.79
N LYS A 2 -20.54 11.64 5.51
CA LYS A 2 -21.58 10.75 5.01
C LYS A 2 -21.21 9.32 5.40
N THR A 3 -22.16 8.58 5.95
CA THR A 3 -22.01 7.17 6.34
C THR A 3 -21.60 6.29 5.16
N ASP A 4 -21.79 6.76 3.93
CA ASP A 4 -21.49 6.06 2.68
C ASP A 4 -19.98 5.90 2.42
N ASP A 5 -19.09 6.66 3.06
CA ASP A 5 -17.64 6.60 2.81
C ASP A 5 -16.90 5.57 3.68
N VAL A 6 -17.61 4.92 4.61
CA VAL A 6 -17.04 3.89 5.47
C VAL A 6 -16.97 2.56 4.74
N LEU A 7 -15.78 1.97 4.71
CA LEU A 7 -15.55 0.63 4.18
C LEU A 7 -15.23 -0.32 5.33
N GLU A 8 -15.91 -1.47 5.34
CA GLU A 8 -15.66 -2.54 6.30
C GLU A 8 -15.22 -3.80 5.58
N GLY A 9 -14.40 -4.59 6.27
CA GLY A 9 -13.88 -5.83 5.75
C GLY A 9 -13.29 -6.68 6.87
N GLY A 10 -12.71 -7.80 6.50
CA GLY A 10 -12.10 -8.69 7.46
C GLY A 10 -11.63 -9.99 6.88
N CYS A 11 -11.17 -10.87 7.77
CA CYS A 11 -10.74 -12.20 7.35
C CYS A 11 -11.94 -13.11 7.06
N ALA A 12 -11.70 -14.19 6.31
CA ALA A 12 -12.76 -15.12 5.88
C ALA A 12 -13.53 -15.77 7.05
N CYS A 13 -12.88 -16.04 8.19
CA CYS A 13 -13.55 -16.58 9.37
C CYS A 13 -14.23 -15.51 10.25
N GLY A 14 -14.13 -14.23 9.89
CA GLY A 14 -14.69 -13.10 10.63
C GLY A 14 -13.98 -12.75 11.94
N ALA A 15 -12.99 -13.55 12.40
CA ALA A 15 -12.28 -13.33 13.66
C ALA A 15 -11.56 -11.97 13.73
N ILE A 16 -11.18 -11.42 12.57
CA ILE A 16 -10.62 -10.09 12.43
C ILE A 16 -11.53 -9.27 11.54
N ARG A 17 -11.87 -8.06 11.99
CA ARG A 17 -12.65 -7.06 11.24
C ARG A 17 -11.92 -5.74 11.29
N TYR A 18 -11.95 -5.01 10.19
CA TYR A 18 -11.37 -3.67 10.08
C TYR A 18 -12.37 -2.70 9.47
N ARG A 19 -12.08 -1.41 9.66
CA ARG A 19 -12.80 -0.29 9.09
C ARG A 19 -11.81 0.70 8.49
N ALA A 20 -12.16 1.25 7.33
CA ALA A 20 -11.52 2.42 6.74
C ALA A 20 -12.54 3.55 6.59
N THR A 21 -12.19 4.74 7.07
CA THR A 21 -13.06 5.94 7.06
C THR A 21 -12.68 6.92 5.95
N ALA A 22 -11.58 6.65 5.24
CA ALA A 22 -11.18 7.38 4.04
C ALA A 22 -11.39 6.53 2.78
N VAL A 23 -11.70 7.20 1.67
CA VAL A 23 -11.77 6.58 0.35
C VAL A 23 -10.38 6.03 -0.01
N PRO A 24 -10.23 4.72 -0.28
CA PRO A 24 -8.94 4.15 -0.65
C PRO A 24 -8.44 4.73 -1.97
N THR A 25 -7.13 4.91 -2.03
CA THR A 25 -6.41 5.49 -3.17
C THR A 25 -5.42 4.47 -3.73
N ASP A 26 -4.84 4.77 -4.89
CA ASP A 26 -3.84 3.90 -5.54
C ASP A 26 -4.28 2.43 -5.58
N ALA A 27 -5.52 2.20 -6.03
CA ALA A 27 -6.08 0.87 -6.14
C ALA A 27 -5.60 0.19 -7.43
N GLY A 28 -5.13 -1.04 -7.31
CA GLY A 28 -4.66 -1.80 -8.46
C GLY A 28 -4.38 -3.27 -8.14
N PHE A 29 -3.59 -3.88 -9.01
CA PHE A 29 -3.28 -5.31 -8.98
C PHE A 29 -1.78 -5.56 -8.95
N CYS A 30 -1.32 -6.31 -7.96
CA CYS A 30 0.07 -6.72 -7.83
C CYS A 30 0.27 -8.17 -8.25
N HIS A 31 1.25 -8.40 -9.11
CA HIS A 31 1.58 -9.71 -9.68
C HIS A 31 2.89 -10.28 -9.13
N CYS A 32 3.50 -9.66 -8.12
CA CYS A 32 4.81 -10.10 -7.65
C CYS A 32 4.76 -11.48 -6.97
N ARG A 33 5.87 -12.22 -7.04
CA ARG A 33 5.94 -13.58 -6.47
C ARG A 33 5.70 -13.61 -4.96
N LEU A 34 6.06 -12.55 -4.24
CA LEU A 34 5.82 -12.46 -2.80
C LEU A 34 4.31 -12.35 -2.49
N CYS A 35 3.57 -11.50 -3.21
CA CYS A 35 2.12 -11.39 -3.08
C CYS A 35 1.43 -12.73 -3.41
N GLN A 36 1.84 -13.39 -4.49
CA GLN A 36 1.32 -14.72 -4.83
C GLN A 36 1.55 -15.75 -3.73
N LYS A 37 2.76 -15.80 -3.15
CA LYS A 37 3.08 -16.76 -2.07
C LYS A 37 2.33 -16.47 -0.78
N THR A 38 2.14 -15.20 -0.45
CA THR A 38 1.55 -14.79 0.83
C THR A 38 0.03 -14.84 0.84
N THR A 39 -0.60 -14.62 -0.31
CA THR A 39 -2.07 -14.71 -0.45
C THR A 39 -2.55 -16.04 -1.01
N GLY A 40 -1.69 -16.80 -1.69
CA GLY A 40 -2.10 -17.97 -2.48
C GLY A 40 -2.85 -17.62 -3.78
N ALA A 41 -3.01 -16.33 -4.11
CA ALA A 41 -3.71 -15.87 -5.30
C ALA A 41 -2.76 -15.63 -6.48
N ALA A 42 -3.25 -15.80 -7.71
CA ALA A 42 -2.49 -15.48 -8.93
C ALA A 42 -2.19 -13.97 -9.06
N VAL A 43 -3.10 -13.14 -8.53
CA VAL A 43 -3.03 -11.68 -8.51
C VAL A 43 -3.58 -11.18 -7.18
N THR A 44 -2.96 -10.16 -6.60
CA THR A 44 -3.44 -9.54 -5.35
C THR A 44 -3.98 -8.15 -5.64
N ALA A 45 -5.24 -7.95 -5.30
CA ALA A 45 -5.93 -6.66 -5.31
C ALA A 45 -5.50 -5.83 -4.09
N SER A 46 -4.94 -4.65 -4.31
CA SER A 46 -4.50 -3.77 -3.22
C SER A 46 -4.88 -2.30 -3.41
N ALA A 47 -5.11 -1.61 -2.29
CA ALA A 47 -5.45 -0.18 -2.25
C ALA A 47 -4.88 0.47 -0.98
N SER A 48 -4.52 1.73 -1.06
CA SER A 48 -3.89 2.49 0.01
C SER A 48 -4.89 3.34 0.80
N VAL A 49 -4.86 3.22 2.13
CA VAL A 49 -5.63 4.02 3.09
C VAL A 49 -4.66 4.76 4.01
N PRO A 50 -4.90 6.03 4.38
CA PRO A 50 -4.12 6.70 5.42
C PRO A 50 -4.14 5.92 6.74
N ILE A 51 -2.99 5.77 7.42
CA ILE A 51 -2.89 4.97 8.65
C ILE A 51 -3.82 5.44 9.78
N GLY A 52 -4.11 6.75 9.85
CA GLY A 52 -5.00 7.34 10.85
C GLY A 52 -6.50 7.17 10.53
N GLU A 53 -6.84 6.65 9.36
CA GLU A 53 -8.20 6.44 8.85
C GLU A 53 -8.49 4.94 8.68
N PHE A 54 -7.68 4.08 9.31
CA PHE A 54 -7.81 2.63 9.30
C PHE A 54 -7.71 2.08 10.73
N GLU A 55 -8.64 1.22 11.11
CA GLU A 55 -8.63 0.57 12.41
C GLU A 55 -9.10 -0.89 12.34
N TYR A 56 -8.55 -1.73 13.23
CA TYR A 56 -9.13 -3.05 13.51
C TYR A 56 -10.24 -2.88 14.55
N VAL A 57 -11.48 -3.13 14.16
CA VAL A 57 -12.66 -3.04 15.05
C VAL A 57 -12.93 -4.34 15.81
N ARG A 58 -12.29 -5.44 15.39
CA ARG A 58 -12.33 -6.73 16.09
C ARG A 58 -11.07 -7.53 15.79
N GLY A 59 -10.51 -8.15 16.84
CA GLY A 59 -9.39 -9.09 16.72
C GLY A 59 -8.08 -8.41 16.35
N GLU A 60 -6.98 -9.16 16.48
CA GLU A 60 -5.65 -8.67 16.15
C GLU A 60 -4.98 -9.61 15.14
N PRO A 61 -4.37 -9.06 14.07
CA PRO A 61 -3.67 -9.89 13.10
C PRO A 61 -2.30 -10.34 13.63
N ARG A 62 -1.84 -11.46 13.10
CA ARG A 62 -0.43 -11.86 13.18
C ARG A 62 0.37 -11.03 12.19
N VAL A 63 1.63 -10.78 12.53
CA VAL A 63 2.55 -9.97 11.71
C VAL A 63 3.62 -10.87 11.11
N TYR A 64 3.84 -10.73 9.81
CA TYR A 64 4.94 -11.33 9.07
C TYR A 64 5.84 -10.23 8.48
N LYS A 65 7.07 -10.12 8.99
CA LYS A 65 8.10 -9.22 8.45
C LYS A 65 8.57 -9.75 7.10
N SER A 66 7.93 -9.29 6.04
CA SER A 66 8.11 -9.82 4.69
C SER A 66 9.34 -9.27 3.96
N SER A 67 9.89 -8.16 4.44
CA SER A 67 11.15 -7.56 4.01
C SER A 67 11.77 -6.74 5.15
N PRO A 68 12.99 -6.18 4.99
CA PRO A 68 13.58 -5.26 5.96
C PRO A 68 12.76 -3.97 6.19
N TRP A 69 11.91 -3.58 5.24
CA TRP A 69 11.15 -2.32 5.28
C TRP A 69 9.65 -2.49 5.37
N GLY A 70 9.11 -3.70 5.17
CA GLY A 70 7.67 -3.91 5.04
C GLY A 70 7.17 -5.18 5.71
N GLU A 71 6.01 -5.05 6.35
CA GLU A 71 5.33 -6.11 7.06
C GLU A 71 3.95 -6.39 6.49
N ARG A 72 3.52 -7.64 6.59
CA ARG A 72 2.21 -8.12 6.16
C ARG A 72 1.45 -8.59 7.39
N ARG A 73 0.15 -8.28 7.44
CA ARG A 73 -0.70 -8.68 8.55
C ARG A 73 -1.80 -9.61 8.08
N PHE A 74 -2.02 -10.69 8.82
CA PHE A 74 -2.90 -11.78 8.42
C PHE A 74 -3.62 -12.39 9.62
N CYS A 75 -4.74 -13.07 9.36
CA CYS A 75 -5.47 -13.78 10.39
C CYS A 75 -4.72 -15.03 10.83
N GLY A 76 -4.38 -15.11 12.12
CA GLY A 76 -3.74 -16.30 12.70
C GLY A 76 -4.64 -17.54 12.73
N HIS A 77 -5.94 -17.39 12.49
CA HIS A 77 -6.90 -18.50 12.50
C HIS A 77 -7.15 -19.09 11.11
N CYS A 78 -7.49 -18.25 10.12
CA CYS A 78 -7.82 -18.72 8.77
C CYS A 78 -6.77 -18.40 7.70
N GLY A 79 -5.70 -17.67 8.04
CA GLY A 79 -4.62 -17.32 7.12
C GLY A 79 -4.91 -16.15 6.17
N THR A 80 -6.13 -15.60 6.12
CA THR A 80 -6.44 -14.44 5.25
C THR A 80 -5.46 -13.30 5.52
N GLN A 81 -4.73 -12.89 4.49
CA GLN A 81 -3.88 -11.71 4.55
C GLN A 81 -4.70 -10.45 4.31
N LEU A 82 -4.59 -9.48 5.21
CA LEU A 82 -5.44 -8.29 5.26
C LEU A 82 -4.74 -7.05 4.73
N GLU A 83 -3.47 -6.85 5.08
CA GLU A 83 -2.75 -5.65 4.68
C GLU A 83 -1.24 -5.87 4.53
N TYR A 84 -0.61 -4.88 3.91
CA TYR A 84 0.80 -4.56 3.96
C TYR A 84 0.98 -3.13 4.51
N ARG A 85 2.07 -2.88 5.24
CA ARG A 85 2.52 -1.53 5.60
C ARG A 85 4.04 -1.47 5.74
N GLU A 86 4.61 -0.27 5.67
CA GLU A 86 6.01 -0.05 6.03
C GLU A 86 6.24 -0.26 7.53
N SER A 87 7.34 -0.91 7.90
CA SER A 87 7.59 -1.34 9.28
C SER A 87 8.02 -0.21 10.23
N ALA A 88 8.71 0.82 9.73
CA ALA A 88 9.35 1.83 10.58
C ALA A 88 8.46 3.06 10.86
N ALA A 89 7.78 3.57 9.83
CA ALA A 89 6.97 4.79 9.94
C ALA A 89 5.81 4.78 8.93
N PRO A 90 4.86 3.84 9.07
CA PRO A 90 3.77 3.70 8.10
C PRO A 90 2.93 4.98 8.04
N GLN A 91 2.82 5.56 6.85
CA GLN A 91 1.89 6.66 6.58
C GLN A 91 0.55 6.13 6.02
N THR A 92 0.60 4.95 5.40
CA THR A 92 -0.54 4.28 4.80
C THR A 92 -0.57 2.81 5.20
N VAL A 93 -1.76 2.24 5.08
CA VAL A 93 -2.03 0.80 5.07
C VAL A 93 -2.43 0.44 3.65
N GLU A 94 -1.73 -0.50 3.04
CA GLU A 94 -2.13 -1.11 1.79
C GLU A 94 -3.02 -2.31 2.11
N ILE A 95 -4.33 -2.14 2.02
CA ILE A 95 -5.31 -3.20 2.28
C ILE A 95 -5.42 -4.12 1.06
N ASN A 96 -5.53 -5.42 1.31
CA ASN A 96 -5.99 -6.37 0.31
C ASN A 96 -7.51 -6.18 0.16
N TYR A 97 -7.95 -5.29 -0.74
CA TYR A 97 -9.36 -4.85 -0.79
C TYR A 97 -10.33 -5.96 -1.24
N ALA A 98 -9.85 -7.10 -1.73
CA ALA A 98 -10.66 -8.31 -1.90
C ALA A 98 -11.21 -8.89 -0.58
N THR A 99 -10.74 -8.37 0.57
CA THR A 99 -11.22 -8.72 1.92
C THR A 99 -12.28 -7.75 2.44
N LEU A 100 -12.66 -6.73 1.66
CA LEU A 100 -13.81 -5.88 1.97
C LEU A 100 -15.11 -6.68 1.87
N ASP A 101 -16.12 -6.27 2.63
CA ASP A 101 -17.46 -6.85 2.51
C ASP A 101 -18.10 -6.51 1.17
N ASP A 102 -17.82 -5.30 0.65
CA ASP A 102 -18.18 -4.88 -0.70
C ASP A 102 -16.92 -4.38 -1.46
N PRO A 103 -16.21 -5.28 -2.16
CA PRO A 103 -15.02 -4.91 -2.93
C PRO A 103 -15.36 -4.08 -4.18
N THR A 104 -16.63 -4.01 -4.61
CA THR A 104 -17.04 -3.28 -5.82
C THR A 104 -16.95 -1.76 -5.66
N ARG A 105 -16.84 -1.30 -4.41
CA ARG A 105 -16.59 0.09 -4.04
C ARG A 105 -15.23 0.61 -4.48
N ILE A 106 -14.30 -0.28 -4.84
CA ILE A 106 -12.95 0.06 -5.26
C ILE A 106 -12.80 -0.16 -6.76
N SER A 107 -12.42 0.90 -7.47
CA SER A 107 -12.09 0.83 -8.90
C SER A 107 -10.58 0.73 -9.07
N PRO A 108 -10.03 -0.43 -9.50
CA PRO A 108 -8.62 -0.55 -9.80
C PRO A 108 -8.25 0.27 -11.03
N SER A 109 -7.01 0.76 -11.06
CA SER A 109 -6.54 1.67 -12.10
C SER A 109 -5.24 1.25 -12.79
N TRP A 110 -4.61 0.15 -12.35
CA TRP A 110 -3.32 -0.31 -12.88
C TRP A 110 -2.98 -1.75 -12.45
N HIS A 111 -1.97 -2.31 -13.12
CA HIS A 111 -1.28 -3.56 -12.76
C HIS A 111 0.22 -3.28 -12.60
N VAL A 112 0.85 -3.85 -11.57
CA VAL A 112 2.30 -3.78 -11.33
C VAL A 112 2.90 -5.18 -11.22
N TRP A 113 4.21 -5.28 -11.42
CA TRP A 113 4.98 -6.52 -11.44
C TRP A 113 4.51 -7.52 -12.50
N CYS A 114 4.02 -7.04 -13.66
CA CYS A 114 3.50 -7.91 -14.73
C CYS A 114 4.56 -8.86 -15.31
N ALA A 115 5.85 -8.55 -15.15
CA ALA A 115 6.94 -9.46 -15.51
C ALA A 115 6.93 -10.76 -14.67
N SER A 116 6.25 -10.75 -13.51
CA SER A 116 6.06 -11.90 -12.62
C SER A 116 4.65 -12.48 -12.67
N MET A 117 3.83 -12.09 -13.66
CA MET A 117 2.45 -12.55 -13.80
C MET A 117 2.38 -14.08 -13.80
N PHE A 118 1.37 -14.63 -13.13
CA PHE A 118 1.24 -16.07 -12.99
C PHE A 118 1.11 -16.75 -14.37
N PRO A 119 1.87 -17.82 -14.65
CA PRO A 119 1.78 -18.52 -15.93
C PRO A 119 0.36 -18.98 -16.23
N GLY A 120 -0.14 -18.65 -17.42
CA GLY A 120 -1.50 -19.01 -17.85
C GLY A 120 -2.60 -18.02 -17.44
N LEU A 121 -2.30 -16.98 -16.64
CA LEU A 121 -3.22 -15.89 -16.40
C LEU A 121 -3.27 -14.96 -17.62
N SER A 122 -4.47 -14.70 -18.15
CA SER A 122 -4.71 -13.70 -19.20
C SER A 122 -5.58 -12.57 -18.66
N LEU A 123 -5.18 -11.33 -18.92
CA LEU A 123 -5.89 -10.13 -18.50
C LEU A 123 -6.62 -9.52 -19.71
N SER A 124 -7.93 -9.29 -19.58
CA SER A 124 -8.77 -8.75 -20.66
C SER A 124 -9.14 -7.27 -20.48
N ASP A 125 -8.57 -6.60 -19.49
CA ASP A 125 -8.79 -5.18 -19.22
C ASP A 125 -7.81 -4.27 -20.00
N ASP A 126 -8.19 -3.00 -20.11
CA ASP A 126 -7.38 -1.93 -20.72
C ASP A 126 -6.52 -1.17 -19.70
N LEU A 127 -6.39 -1.67 -18.46
CA LEU A 127 -5.62 -0.99 -17.43
C LEU A 127 -4.12 -1.00 -17.78
N PRO A 128 -3.38 0.08 -17.45
CA PRO A 128 -1.93 0.12 -17.60
C PRO A 128 -1.23 -1.05 -16.89
N LYS A 129 -0.31 -1.71 -17.60
CA LYS A 129 0.43 -2.89 -17.13
C LYS A 129 1.92 -2.57 -17.00
N TYR A 130 2.36 -2.32 -15.78
CA TYR A 130 3.77 -2.04 -15.46
C TYR A 130 4.52 -3.34 -15.18
N GLN A 131 5.73 -3.47 -15.75
CA GLN A 131 6.56 -4.66 -15.60
C GLN A 131 7.24 -4.75 -14.22
N ASP A 132 7.42 -3.61 -13.56
CA ASP A 132 8.06 -3.45 -12.24
C ASP A 132 7.03 -3.05 -11.16
N GLY A 133 7.50 -2.77 -9.94
CA GLY A 133 6.67 -2.39 -8.81
C GLY A 133 6.24 -0.93 -8.73
N ALA A 134 6.60 -0.09 -9.70
CA ALA A 134 6.31 1.32 -9.62
C ALA A 134 4.89 1.62 -10.15
N SER A 135 3.96 1.88 -9.23
CA SER A 135 2.59 2.34 -9.53
C SER A 135 2.61 3.77 -10.10
N PRO A 136 1.52 4.24 -10.73
CA PRO A 136 1.41 5.64 -11.17
C PRO A 136 1.69 6.64 -10.03
N ALA A 137 1.25 6.33 -8.81
CA ALA A 137 1.50 7.16 -7.63
C ALA A 137 2.99 7.17 -7.26
N SER A 138 3.64 6.00 -7.20
CA SER A 138 5.06 5.94 -6.84
C SER A 138 5.96 6.58 -7.90
N ARG A 139 5.65 6.43 -9.19
CA ARG A 139 6.37 7.09 -10.30
C ARG A 139 6.23 8.60 -10.26
N SER A 140 5.04 9.10 -9.92
CA SER A 140 4.79 10.54 -9.77
C SER A 140 5.59 11.12 -8.60
N LEU A 141 5.66 10.39 -7.48
CA LEU A 141 6.48 10.75 -6.33
C LEU A 141 7.98 10.77 -6.67
N GLU A 142 8.49 9.74 -7.37
CA GLU A 142 9.88 9.71 -7.82
C GLU A 142 10.23 10.89 -8.73
N LYS A 143 9.33 11.23 -9.66
CA LYS A 143 9.49 12.40 -10.54
C LYS A 143 9.54 13.69 -9.74
N CYS A 144 8.66 13.89 -8.75
CA CYS A 144 8.68 15.08 -7.89
C CYS A 144 9.97 15.15 -7.05
N VAL A 145 10.41 14.03 -6.46
CA VAL A 145 11.67 13.97 -5.69
C VAL A 145 12.88 14.28 -6.59
N ARG A 146 12.91 13.76 -7.82
CA ARG A 146 13.97 14.02 -8.80
C ARG A 146 13.99 15.49 -9.24
N LEU A 147 12.83 16.07 -9.54
CA LEU A 147 12.71 17.50 -9.91
C LEU A 147 13.16 18.42 -8.76
N ARG A 148 12.89 18.02 -7.50
CA ARG A 148 13.41 18.72 -6.31
C ARG A 148 14.92 18.68 -6.21
N ARG A 149 15.53 17.51 -6.41
CA ARG A 149 17.00 17.37 -6.44
C ARG A 149 17.66 18.20 -7.54
N LEU A 150 16.95 18.42 -8.64
CA LEU A 150 17.43 19.21 -9.78
C LEU A 150 17.12 20.72 -9.67
N GLY A 151 16.49 21.17 -8.58
CA GLY A 151 16.18 22.60 -8.36
C GLY A 151 15.15 23.20 -9.35
N ARG A 152 14.33 22.37 -10.02
CA ARG A 152 13.40 22.79 -11.08
C ARG A 152 11.95 22.65 -10.64
N PHE A 153 11.47 23.53 -9.75
CA PHE A 153 10.03 23.69 -9.52
C PHE A 153 9.52 25.01 -10.11
N ALA A 154 8.38 24.92 -10.81
CA ALA A 154 7.77 26.06 -11.51
C ALA A 154 6.63 26.74 -10.73
N THR A 155 6.06 26.19 -9.63
CA THR A 155 5.02 26.91 -8.87
C THR A 155 4.83 26.46 -7.40
N PRO A 156 4.30 27.34 -6.52
CA PRO A 156 4.18 27.11 -5.07
C PRO A 156 3.13 26.06 -4.64
N ALA A 157 2.17 25.68 -5.49
CA ALA A 157 1.11 24.74 -5.13
C ALA A 157 1.62 23.29 -4.94
N ALA A 158 2.70 22.90 -5.64
CA ALA A 158 3.37 21.61 -5.47
C ALA A 158 4.17 21.52 -4.15
N HIS A 159 4.36 22.65 -3.46
CA HIS A 159 5.20 22.74 -2.27
C HIS A 159 4.51 22.16 -1.03
N ALA A 160 3.18 22.34 -0.87
CA ALA A 160 2.45 21.90 0.31
C ALA A 160 2.35 20.37 0.46
N CYS A 161 2.21 19.64 -0.65
CA CYS A 161 2.16 18.17 -0.65
C CYS A 161 3.53 17.52 -0.35
N CYS A 162 4.63 18.16 -0.78
CA CYS A 162 5.98 17.62 -0.66
C CYS A 162 6.71 17.95 0.66
N ILE A 163 6.31 19.01 1.38
CA ILE A 163 7.03 19.47 2.59
C ILE A 163 6.85 18.49 3.76
N HIS A 164 5.66 17.89 3.93
CA HIS A 164 5.40 17.02 5.08
C HIS A 164 6.08 15.64 4.98
N ALA A 165 6.25 15.09 3.79
CA ALA A 165 6.86 13.76 3.60
C ALA A 165 8.40 13.77 3.66
N VAL A 166 9.05 14.89 3.34
CA VAL A 166 10.53 14.95 3.22
C VAL A 166 11.20 15.51 4.47
N ALA A 167 10.54 16.37 5.25
CA ALA A 167 11.14 16.99 6.43
C ALA A 167 11.59 15.96 7.50
N ARG A 168 10.92 14.79 7.59
CA ARG A 168 11.29 13.74 8.55
C ARG A 168 12.37 12.77 8.05
N LYS A 169 12.52 12.60 6.74
CA LYS A 169 13.56 11.72 6.17
C LYS A 169 14.98 12.30 6.29
N ILE A 170 15.09 13.63 6.37
CA ILE A 170 16.38 14.33 6.53
C ILE A 170 16.83 14.34 8.00
N SER A 171 15.91 14.39 8.99
CA SER A 171 16.28 14.34 10.40
C SER A 171 16.81 12.98 10.85
N ASP A 172 16.32 11.88 10.26
CA ASP A 172 16.72 10.52 10.65
C ASP A 172 18.04 10.08 10.00
N ALA A 173 18.35 10.58 8.79
CA ALA A 173 19.65 10.36 8.17
C ALA A 173 20.80 11.01 8.98
N ALA A 174 20.55 12.15 9.61
CA ALA A 174 21.54 12.84 10.45
C ALA A 174 21.79 12.14 11.80
N ARG A 175 20.82 11.37 12.32
CA ARG A 175 20.97 10.60 13.58
C ARG A 175 21.67 9.24 13.39
N LEU A 176 21.57 8.64 12.20
CA LEU A 176 22.23 7.36 11.90
C LEU A 176 23.73 7.52 11.60
N ASP A 177 24.15 8.70 11.14
CA ASP A 177 25.57 8.97 10.84
C ASP A 177 26.41 9.26 12.10
N THR A 178 25.76 9.72 13.17
CA THR A 178 26.41 9.98 14.47
C THR A 178 26.59 8.73 15.34
N LEU A 179 25.91 7.61 15.01
CA LEU A 179 26.06 6.33 15.72
C LEU A 179 27.03 5.36 15.03
N ARG A 180 27.62 5.75 13.89
CA ARG A 180 28.57 4.92 13.13
C ARG A 180 30.03 5.31 13.35
N THR A 181 30.27 6.40 14.08
CA THR A 181 31.60 6.95 14.39
C THR A 181 31.89 7.02 15.89
N ALA A 182 31.10 6.33 16.73
CA ALA A 182 31.32 6.19 18.17
C ALA A 182 31.51 4.72 18.57
#